data_AF-U2IRI0-F1
#
_entry.id   AF-U2IRI0-F1
#
_cell.length_a   1.000
_cell.length_b   1.000
_cell.length_c   1.000
_cell.angle_alpha   90.00
_cell.angle_beta   90.00
_cell.angle_gamma   90.00
#
_symmetry.space_group_name_H-M   'P 1'
#
loop_
_entity.id
_entity.type
_entity.pdbx_description
1 polymer ?
#
loop_
_entity_poly.entity_id
_entity_poly.type
_entity_poly.pdbx_seq_one_letter_code
_entity_poly.pdbx_strand_id
1 'polypeptide(L)'
;MDEGRIARVREMEDALNRWVDLGNRGEALLEAMTADVQSLERLITYYSSPQWQRDYEDSNRGLFPEDLPQGVLSEDAVFDLLTQLHGLVEIVQTLDHRLEQIH
;
A
#
# COMPACT_ATOMS: atom_id res chain seq x y z
N MET A 1 42.37 3.01 22.78
CA MET A 1 41.27 2.47 21.95
C MET A 1 41.55 2.83 20.51
N ASP A 2 41.36 1.90 19.59
CA ASP A 2 41.55 2.17 18.16
C ASP A 2 40.35 2.98 17.65
N GLU A 3 40.58 4.26 17.33
CA GLU A 3 39.55 5.19 16.84
C GLU A 3 38.85 4.66 15.59
N GLY A 4 39.58 3.94 14.72
CA GLY A 4 39.02 3.31 13.54
C GLY A 4 38.05 2.18 13.87
N ARG A 5 38.30 1.40 14.93
CA ARG A 5 37.35 0.39 15.42
C ARG A 5 36.08 1.01 15.96
N ILE A 6 36.19 2.10 16.71
CA ILE A 6 35.02 2.80 17.26
C ILE A 6 34.16 3.41 16.14
N ALA A 7 34.78 4.03 15.13
CA ALA A 7 34.07 4.62 14.01
C ALA A 7 33.23 3.57 13.24
N ARG A 8 33.82 2.41 12.94
CA ARG A 8 33.11 1.31 12.26
C ARG A 8 31.93 0.77 13.07
N VAL A 9 32.09 0.59 14.38
CA VAL A 9 31.00 0.11 15.23
C VAL A 9 29.84 1.10 15.25
N ARG A 10 30.11 2.41 15.34
CA ARG A 10 29.07 3.44 15.28
C ARG A 10 28.32 3.43 13.95
N GLU A 11 29.04 3.32 12.84
CA GLU A 11 28.43 3.26 11.51
C GLU A 11 27.46 2.07 11.37
N MET A 12 27.87 0.89 11.85
CA MET A 12 27.04 -0.31 11.79
C MET A 12 25.86 -0.25 12.78
N GLU A 13 26.06 0.33 13.96
CA GLU A 13 24.99 0.56 14.94
C GLU A 13 23.92 1.50 14.37
N ASP A 14 24.35 2.59 13.71
CA ASP A 14 23.42 3.51 13.06
C ASP A 14 22.66 2.82 11.90
N ALA A 15 23.32 1.94 11.15
CA ALA A 15 22.67 1.15 10.11
C ALA A 15 21.65 0.16 10.69
N LEU A 16 22.01 -0.56 11.74
CA LEU A 16 21.13 -1.49 12.44
C LEU A 16 19.87 -0.78 12.94
N ASN A 17 20.06 0.33 13.68
CA ASN A 17 18.94 1.07 14.26
C ASN A 17 17.99 1.61 13.18
N ARG A 18 18.52 2.09 12.04
CA ARG A 18 17.70 2.50 10.90
C ARG A 18 16.88 1.34 10.32
N TRP A 19 17.49 0.18 10.12
CA TRP A 19 16.80 -0.97 9.53
C TRP A 19 15.77 -1.58 10.49
N VAL A 20 16.00 -1.54 11.80
CA VAL A 20 14.99 -1.92 12.81
C VAL A 20 13.77 -1.01 12.74
N ASP A 21 13.94 0.32 12.67
CA ASP A 21 12.82 1.25 12.52
C ASP A 21 12.02 1.00 11.23
N LEU A 22 12.73 0.87 10.10
CA LEU A 22 12.10 0.60 8.80
C LEU A 22 11.34 -0.72 8.80
N GLY A 23 11.92 -1.78 9.39
CA GLY A 23 11.29 -3.09 9.53
C GLY A 23 9.99 -3.03 10.34
N ASN A 24 10.04 -2.43 11.53
CA ASN A 24 8.87 -2.31 12.41
C ASN A 24 7.72 -1.53 11.74
N ARG A 25 8.04 -0.45 11.02
CA ARG A 25 7.04 0.36 10.31
C ARG A 25 6.46 -0.38 9.11
N GLY A 26 7.30 -1.11 8.38
CA GLY A 26 6.88 -1.96 7.26
C GLY A 26 5.95 -3.08 7.71
N GLU A 27 6.32 -3.80 8.77
CA GLU A 27 5.52 -4.86 9.38
C GLU A 27 4.14 -4.35 9.81
N ALA A 28 4.09 -3.28 10.61
CA ALA A 28 2.83 -2.71 11.07
C ALA A 28 1.89 -2.30 9.91
N LEU A 29 2.44 -1.74 8.82
CA LEU A 29 1.65 -1.38 7.65
C LEU A 29 1.13 -2.61 6.90
N LEU A 30 1.99 -3.60 6.65
CA LEU A 30 1.61 -4.83 5.93
C LEU A 30 0.60 -5.65 6.72
N GLU A 31 0.72 -5.72 8.05
CA GLU A 31 -0.29 -6.34 8.92
C GLU A 31 -1.63 -5.62 8.84
N ALA A 32 -1.64 -4.29 8.90
CA ALA A 32 -2.87 -3.51 8.76
C ALA A 32 -3.56 -3.73 7.40
N MET A 33 -2.77 -3.74 6.31
CA MET A 33 -3.27 -4.05 4.96
C MET A 33 -3.84 -5.48 4.89
N THR A 34 -3.15 -6.44 5.49
CA THR A 34 -3.59 -7.85 5.52
C THR A 34 -4.90 -8.00 6.30
N ALA A 35 -5.01 -7.32 7.45
CA ALA A 35 -6.21 -7.37 8.28
C ALA A 35 -7.45 -6.78 7.58
N ASP A 36 -7.27 -5.78 6.70
CA ASP A 36 -8.36 -5.11 5.98
C ASP A 36 -8.59 -5.62 4.55
N VAL A 37 -7.92 -6.71 4.15
CA VAL A 37 -7.99 -7.24 2.76
C VAL A 37 -9.43 -7.52 2.31
N GLN A 38 -10.31 -7.96 3.21
CA GLN A 38 -11.73 -8.19 2.91
C GLN A 38 -12.47 -6.91 2.50
N SER A 39 -12.05 -5.74 2.98
CA SER A 39 -12.60 -4.45 2.57
C SER A 39 -12.22 -4.13 1.13
N LEU A 40 -10.95 -4.37 0.78
CA LEU A 40 -10.46 -4.24 -0.59
C LEU A 40 -11.18 -5.21 -1.55
N GLU A 41 -11.38 -6.46 -1.15
CA GLU A 41 -12.12 -7.46 -1.95
C GLU A 41 -13.56 -7.00 -2.25
N ARG A 42 -14.26 -6.45 -1.25
CA ARG A 42 -15.61 -5.89 -1.44
C ARG A 42 -15.60 -4.71 -2.40
N LEU A 43 -14.62 -3.81 -2.28
CA LEU A 43 -14.47 -2.65 -3.17
C LEU A 43 -14.26 -3.11 -4.63
N ILE A 44 -13.36 -4.06 -4.87
CA ILE A 44 -13.07 -4.60 -6.21
C ILE A 44 -14.31 -5.31 -6.78
N THR A 45 -14.97 -6.11 -5.96
CA THR A 45 -16.19 -6.83 -6.34
C THR A 45 -17.30 -5.85 -6.74
N TYR A 46 -17.47 -4.78 -5.95
CA TYR A 46 -18.42 -3.72 -6.26
C TYR A 46 -18.06 -3.03 -7.58
N TYR A 47 -16.83 -2.52 -7.71
CA TYR A 47 -16.34 -1.82 -8.90
C TYR A 47 -16.51 -2.64 -10.19
N SER A 48 -16.31 -3.96 -10.10
CA SER A 48 -16.43 -4.87 -11.24
C SER A 48 -17.87 -5.36 -11.49
N SER A 49 -18.86 -4.86 -10.73
CA SER A 49 -20.23 -5.38 -10.78
C SER A 49 -21.14 -4.59 -11.73
N PRO A 50 -22.20 -5.21 -12.26
CA PRO A 50 -23.29 -4.49 -12.93
C PRO A 50 -24.06 -3.52 -12.02
N GLN A 51 -23.85 -3.57 -10.69
CA GLN A 51 -24.47 -2.62 -9.77
C GLN A 51 -23.71 -1.29 -9.78
N TRP A 52 -22.37 -1.33 -9.77
CA TRP A 52 -21.55 -0.12 -9.89
C TRP A 52 -21.88 0.67 -11.17
N GLN A 53 -22.11 0.00 -12.29
CA GLN A 53 -22.51 0.65 -13.55
C GLN A 53 -23.85 1.41 -13.41
N ARG A 54 -24.82 0.82 -12.72
CA ARG A 54 -26.12 1.45 -12.47
C ARG A 54 -25.98 2.65 -11.54
N ASP A 55 -25.19 2.49 -10.47
CA ASP A 55 -24.93 3.58 -9.53
C ASP A 55 -24.17 4.72 -10.24
N TYR A 56 -23.23 4.41 -11.14
CA TYR A 56 -22.54 5.41 -11.97
C TYR A 56 -23.50 6.18 -12.88
N GLU A 57 -24.44 5.51 -13.54
CA GLU A 57 -25.48 6.17 -14.35
C GLU A 57 -26.38 7.06 -13.50
N ASP A 58 -26.79 6.60 -12.31
CA ASP A 58 -27.61 7.37 -11.38
C ASP A 58 -26.88 8.58 -10.81
N SER A 59 -25.57 8.47 -10.57
CA SER A 59 -24.66 9.59 -10.28
C SER A 59 -24.65 10.62 -11.40
N ASN A 60 -24.47 10.19 -12.64
CA ASN A 60 -24.47 11.08 -13.81
C ASN A 60 -25.84 11.77 -14.03
N ARG A 61 -26.93 11.16 -13.54
CA ARG A 61 -28.28 11.73 -13.57
C ARG A 61 -28.58 12.63 -12.36
N GLY A 62 -27.66 12.76 -11.40
CA GLY A 62 -27.85 13.56 -10.20
C GLY A 62 -28.90 13.00 -9.24
N LEU A 63 -29.05 11.68 -9.18
CA LEU A 63 -30.04 11.02 -8.31
C LEU A 63 -29.54 10.84 -6.87
N PHE A 64 -28.23 11.03 -6.64
CA PHE A 64 -27.66 11.04 -5.29
C PHE A 64 -27.67 12.43 -4.66
N PRO A 65 -27.70 12.52 -3.32
CA PRO A 65 -27.53 13.79 -2.61
C PRO A 65 -26.24 14.52 -3.01
N GLU A 66 -26.31 15.85 -3.10
CA GLU A 66 -25.15 16.69 -3.46
C GLU A 66 -23.97 16.56 -2.48
N ASP A 67 -24.25 16.20 -1.22
CA ASP A 67 -23.25 16.03 -0.17
C ASP A 67 -22.66 14.61 -0.10
N LEU A 68 -23.15 13.66 -0.91
CA LEU A 68 -22.60 12.31 -0.97
C LEU A 68 -21.31 12.29 -1.82
N PRO A 69 -20.15 11.93 -1.25
CA PRO A 69 -18.94 11.74 -2.03
C PRO A 69 -19.08 10.53 -2.95
N GLN A 70 -18.92 10.74 -4.26
CA GLN A 70 -19.13 9.73 -5.29
C GLN A 70 -17.83 9.31 -5.98
N GLY A 71 -16.67 9.49 -5.32
CA GLY A 71 -15.36 9.15 -5.89
C GLY A 71 -15.23 7.68 -6.32
N VAL A 72 -15.91 6.76 -5.63
CA VAL A 72 -15.97 5.33 -5.98
C VAL A 72 -16.67 5.08 -7.32
N LEU A 73 -17.52 6.01 -7.77
CA LEU A 73 -18.22 5.98 -9.05
C LEU A 73 -17.41 6.63 -10.17
N SER A 74 -16.19 7.11 -9.90
CA SER A 74 -15.26 7.45 -10.98
C SER A 74 -14.70 6.18 -11.63
N GLU A 75 -14.45 6.25 -12.93
CA GLU A 75 -13.74 5.18 -13.66
C GLU A 75 -12.30 5.01 -13.16
N ASP A 76 -11.68 6.09 -12.67
CA ASP A 76 -10.25 6.11 -12.36
C ASP A 76 -9.91 5.69 -10.92
N ALA A 77 -10.68 6.11 -9.90
CA ALA A 77 -10.19 6.05 -8.52
C ALA A 77 -9.89 4.63 -8.02
N VAL A 78 -10.76 3.65 -8.32
CA VAL A 78 -10.52 2.26 -7.93
C VAL A 78 -9.41 1.65 -8.79
N PHE A 79 -9.34 2.00 -10.08
CA PHE A 79 -8.30 1.52 -10.97
C PHE A 79 -6.90 2.02 -10.55
N ASP A 80 -6.78 3.31 -10.22
CA ASP A 80 -5.55 3.94 -9.74
C ASP A 80 -5.08 3.32 -8.43
N LEU A 81 -6.02 3.07 -7.49
CA LEU A 81 -5.72 2.35 -6.26
C LEU A 81 -5.14 0.96 -6.54
N LEU A 82 -5.75 0.17 -7.43
CA LEU A 82 -5.26 -1.17 -7.76
C LEU A 82 -3.88 -1.12 -8.43
N THR A 83 -3.64 -0.14 -9.29
CA THR A 83 -2.34 0.08 -9.94
C THR A 83 -1.27 0.42 -8.90
N GLN A 84 -1.59 1.31 -7.95
CA GLN A 84 -0.69 1.65 -6.85
C GLN A 84 -0.38 0.42 -5.98
N LEU A 85 -1.38 -0.38 -5.63
CA LEU A 85 -1.20 -1.58 -4.81
C LEU A 85 -0.33 -2.63 -5.52
N HIS A 86 -0.50 -2.83 -6.83
CA HIS A 86 0.40 -3.69 -7.60
C HIS A 86 1.84 -3.18 -7.57
N GLY A 87 2.06 -1.88 -7.77
CA GLY A 87 3.41 -1.29 -7.68
C GLY A 87 4.04 -1.46 -6.29
N LEU A 88 3.25 -1.40 -5.21
CA LEU A 88 3.75 -1.70 -3.86
C LEU A 88 4.21 -3.15 -3.71
N VAL A 89 3.46 -4.11 -4.27
CA VAL A 89 3.86 -5.53 -4.26
C VAL A 89 5.18 -5.73 -5.02
N GLU A 90 5.35 -5.09 -6.18
CA GLU A 90 6.60 -5.16 -6.95
C GLU A 90 7.80 -4.59 -6.18
N ILE A 91 7.61 -3.50 -5.43
CA ILE A 91 8.64 -2.94 -4.55
C ILE A 91 9.04 -3.96 -3.47
N VAL A 92 8.06 -4.61 -2.82
CA VAL A 92 8.31 -5.61 -1.78
C VAL A 92 9.06 -6.81 -2.36
N GLN A 93 8.65 -7.33 -3.52
CA GLN A 93 9.32 -8.43 -4.22
C GLN A 93 10.75 -8.07 -4.64
N THR A 94 10.96 -6.84 -5.12
CA THR A 94 12.30 -6.34 -5.48
C THR A 94 13.20 -6.28 -4.25
N LEU A 95 12.67 -5.82 -3.11
CA LEU A 95 13.41 -5.78 -1.85
C LEU A 95 13.75 -7.20 -1.38
N ASP A 96 12.79 -8.12 -1.38
CA ASP A 96 12.98 -9.53 -1.02
C ASP A 96 14.10 -10.17 -1.85
N HIS A 97 14.01 -10.06 -3.18
CA HIS A 97 15.06 -10.56 -4.07
C HIS A 97 16.43 -9.94 -3.76
N ARG A 98 16.49 -8.64 -3.44
CA ARG A 98 17.74 -7.98 -3.09
C ARG A 98 18.33 -8.52 -1.78
N LEU A 99 17.50 -8.84 -0.79
CA LEU A 99 17.94 -9.42 0.47
C LEU A 99 18.47 -10.84 0.27
N GLU A 100 17.83 -11.64 -0.57
CA GLU A 100 18.32 -12.97 -0.96
C GLU A 100 19.70 -12.95 -1.61
N GLN A 101 20.06 -11.88 -2.32
CA GLN A 101 21.38 -11.75 -2.97
C GLN A 101 22.50 -11.31 -2.00
N ILE A 102 22.16 -10.86 -0.78
CA ILE A 102 23.14 -10.38 0.21
C ILE A 102 23.40 -11.45 1.29
N HIS A 103 22.50 -12.43 1.42
CA HIS A 103 22.64 -13.61 2.27
C HIS A 103 23.30 -14.79 1.54
#